data_AF-A0AAV5LI16-F1
#
_entry.id   AF-A0AAV5LI16-F1
#
_cell.length_a   1.000
_cell.length_b   1.000
_cell.length_c   1.000
_cell.angle_alpha   90.00
_cell.angle_beta   90.00
_cell.angle_gamma   90.00
#
_symmetry.space_group_name_H-M   'P 1'
#
loop_
_entity.id
_entity.type
_entity.pdbx_description
1 polymer ?
#
loop_
_entity_poly.entity_id
_entity_poly.type
_entity_poly.pdbx_seq_one_letter_code
_entity_poly.pdbx_strand_id
1 'polypeptide(L)'
;MADLTTNLSIMEPKAPHPLHQIAEMPTHKLLLKQWLKEEDLILNRVALKETQIDAVRKEITHLYIFFFLFHSISLLLLFNSSSRDPPTGSCHRSWIPSLCSLLCSMGIIWATRYKMDVEGHLEKLLEREKEDGKLLGKCVEELKKKGVEFDLLKEVDALRRAKSMRMEAKAVRKWSARDFVTLFFFAVSCLVLGLTRVILCG
;
A
#
# COMPACT_ATOMS: atom_id res chain seq x y z
N MET A 1 -71.90 18.82 -37.61
CA MET A 1 -71.46 17.52 -37.07
C MET A 1 -70.28 17.09 -37.94
N ALA A 2 -69.04 17.41 -37.55
CA ALA A 2 -68.22 16.67 -36.58
C ALA A 2 -67.84 15.28 -37.15
N ASP A 3 -66.59 14.85 -37.30
CA ASP A 3 -65.30 15.42 -36.91
C ASP A 3 -64.17 14.85 -37.79
N LEU A 4 -63.13 15.68 -37.88
CA LEU A 4 -61.74 15.44 -38.25
C LEU A 4 -61.13 14.30 -37.39
N THR A 5 -60.50 13.28 -37.98
CA THR A 5 -59.35 12.62 -37.31
C THR A 5 -58.48 11.82 -38.27
N THR A 6 -57.46 12.54 -38.73
CA THR A 6 -56.19 12.12 -39.27
C THR A 6 -55.60 10.96 -38.45
N ASN A 7 -55.48 9.77 -39.05
CA ASN A 7 -54.62 8.70 -38.53
C ASN A 7 -53.15 9.07 -38.79
N LEU A 8 -52.64 10.05 -38.03
CA LEU A 8 -51.22 10.22 -37.80
C LEU A 8 -50.84 9.21 -36.73
N SER A 9 -50.42 8.02 -37.15
CA SER A 9 -49.69 7.12 -36.26
C SER A 9 -48.43 7.85 -35.82
N ILE A 10 -48.49 8.38 -34.61
CA ILE A 10 -47.38 8.94 -33.85
C ILE A 10 -46.25 7.91 -33.91
N MET A 11 -45.25 8.17 -34.77
CA MET A 11 -43.94 7.55 -34.60
C MET A 11 -43.45 8.08 -33.26
N GLU A 12 -43.56 7.25 -32.23
CA GLU A 12 -42.94 7.51 -30.95
C GLU A 12 -41.44 7.73 -31.25
N PRO A 13 -40.90 8.95 -31.05
CA PRO A 13 -39.51 9.21 -31.39
C PRO A 13 -38.67 8.29 -30.51
N LYS A 14 -37.98 7.35 -31.16
CA LYS A 14 -37.03 6.45 -30.50
C LYS A 14 -36.16 7.29 -29.58
N ALA A 15 -36.30 7.11 -28.27
CA ALA A 15 -35.65 7.94 -27.27
C ALA A 15 -34.17 8.10 -27.68
N PRO A 16 -33.71 9.33 -27.95
CA PRO A 16 -32.37 9.54 -28.47
C PRO A 16 -31.36 8.93 -27.50
N HIS A 17 -30.38 8.22 -28.05
CA HIS A 17 -29.39 7.50 -27.26
C HIS A 17 -28.78 8.45 -26.21
N PRO A 18 -28.60 8.05 -24.94
CA PRO A 18 -28.16 8.94 -23.86
C PRO A 18 -26.88 9.74 -24.18
N LEU A 19 -25.96 9.15 -24.95
CA LEU A 19 -24.77 9.80 -25.49
C LEU A 19 -25.05 10.98 -26.43
N HIS A 20 -26.14 10.96 -27.20
CA HIS A 20 -26.59 12.06 -28.05
C HIS A 20 -27.15 13.22 -27.21
N GLN A 21 -27.88 12.93 -26.13
CA GLN A 21 -28.35 13.96 -25.20
C GLN A 21 -27.21 14.60 -24.40
N ILE A 22 -26.17 13.83 -24.04
CA ILE A 22 -24.93 14.37 -23.43
C ILE A 22 -24.17 15.27 -24.42
N ALA A 23 -24.23 14.97 -25.73
CA ALA A 23 -23.60 15.80 -26.76
C ALA A 23 -24.30 17.15 -26.94
N GLU A 24 -25.62 17.21 -26.69
CA GLU A 24 -26.44 18.43 -26.74
C GLU A 24 -26.28 19.31 -25.49
N MET A 25 -25.93 18.74 -24.32
CA MET A 25 -25.69 19.52 -23.10
C MET A 25 -24.20 19.80 -22.86
N PRO A 26 -23.72 21.04 -23.06
CA PRO A 26 -22.29 21.38 -22.97
C PRO A 26 -21.69 21.14 -21.58
N THR A 27 -22.49 21.25 -20.52
CA THR A 27 -22.08 21.01 -19.13
C THR A 27 -21.76 19.54 -18.86
N HIS A 28 -22.57 18.59 -19.35
CA HIS A 28 -22.35 17.15 -19.12
C HIS A 28 -21.18 16.64 -19.96
N LYS A 29 -21.00 17.17 -21.17
CA LYS A 29 -19.82 16.90 -22.01
C LYS A 29 -18.52 17.39 -21.35
N LEU A 30 -18.53 18.58 -20.73
CA LEU A 30 -17.37 19.11 -20.02
C LEU A 30 -17.06 18.29 -18.76
N LEU A 31 -18.08 17.95 -18.00
CA LEU A 31 -17.96 17.12 -16.80
C LEU A 31 -17.39 15.73 -17.13
N LEU A 32 -17.89 15.08 -18.18
CA LEU A 32 -17.36 13.79 -18.63
C LEU A 32 -15.88 13.90 -19.03
N LYS A 33 -15.50 14.94 -19.77
CA LYS A 33 -14.07 15.18 -20.11
C LYS A 33 -13.22 15.40 -18.86
N GLN A 34 -13.73 16.15 -17.88
CA GLN A 34 -13.03 16.40 -16.63
C GLN A 34 -12.85 15.13 -15.81
N TRP A 35 -13.90 14.29 -15.72
CA TRP A 35 -13.84 13.03 -14.99
C TRP A 35 -12.95 11.98 -15.66
N LEU A 36 -12.96 11.89 -17.00
CA LEU A 36 -12.00 11.04 -17.72
C LEU A 36 -10.56 11.50 -17.47
N LYS A 37 -10.31 12.81 -17.46
CA LYS A 37 -8.98 13.35 -17.11
C LYS A 37 -8.60 13.05 -15.65
N GLU A 38 -9.54 13.16 -14.71
CA GLU A 38 -9.29 12.83 -13.31
C GLU A 38 -9.03 11.32 -13.12
N GLU A 39 -9.70 10.47 -13.89
CA GLU A 39 -9.46 9.02 -13.93
C GLU A 39 -8.02 8.72 -14.34
N ASP A 40 -7.53 9.34 -15.43
CA ASP A 40 -6.12 9.22 -15.85
C ASP A 40 -5.15 9.71 -14.77
N LEU A 41 -5.46 10.81 -14.08
CA LEU A 41 -4.63 11.32 -12.99
C LEU A 41 -4.62 10.39 -11.77
N ILE A 42 -5.75 9.75 -11.45
CA ILE A 42 -5.81 8.74 -10.39
C ILE A 42 -4.99 7.51 -10.77
N LEU A 43 -5.12 7.01 -12.01
CA LEU A 43 -4.36 5.85 -12.48
C LEU A 43 -2.85 6.11 -12.40
N ASN A 44 -2.39 7.29 -12.81
CA ASN A 44 -0.98 7.68 -12.70
C ASN A 44 -0.50 7.74 -11.24
N ARG A 45 -1.32 8.29 -10.32
CA ARG A 45 -1.00 8.33 -8.88
C ARG A 45 -0.96 6.93 -8.26
N VAL A 46 -1.85 6.04 -8.67
CA VAL A 46 -1.89 4.63 -8.25
C VAL A 46 -0.62 3.92 -8.71
N ALA A 47 -0.25 4.02 -9.98
CA ALA A 47 0.96 3.42 -10.52
C ALA A 47 2.24 3.94 -9.80
N LEU A 48 2.30 5.24 -9.52
CA LEU A 48 3.40 5.81 -8.75
C LEU A 48 3.47 5.24 -7.32
N LYS A 49 2.33 5.10 -6.63
CA LYS A 49 2.32 4.51 -5.29
C LYS A 49 2.67 3.03 -5.28
N GLU A 50 2.24 2.26 -6.27
CA GLU A 50 2.62 0.85 -6.42
C GLU A 50 4.13 0.70 -6.59
N THR A 51 4.74 1.49 -7.50
CA THR A 51 6.19 1.49 -7.67
C THR A 51 6.95 1.93 -6.42
N GLN A 52 6.42 2.90 -5.66
CA GLN A 52 6.97 3.29 -4.36
C GLN A 52 6.89 2.16 -3.32
N ILE A 53 5.78 1.44 -3.24
CA ILE A 53 5.62 0.29 -2.34
C ILE A 53 6.63 -0.80 -2.71
N ASP A 54 6.77 -1.11 -4.00
CA ASP A 54 7.73 -2.10 -4.46
C ASP A 54 9.18 -1.70 -4.16
N ALA A 55 9.51 -0.41 -4.27
CA ALA A 55 10.82 0.10 -3.85
C ALA A 55 11.06 -0.09 -2.36
N VAL A 56 10.09 0.25 -1.49
CA VAL A 56 10.19 0.05 -0.04
C VAL A 56 10.33 -1.44 0.30
N ARG A 57 9.60 -2.33 -0.36
CA ARG A 57 9.73 -3.79 -0.18
C ARG A 57 11.13 -4.31 -0.52
N LYS A 58 11.74 -3.78 -1.59
CA LYS A 58 13.14 -4.10 -1.93
C LYS A 58 14.10 -3.60 -0.85
N GLU A 59 13.92 -2.40 -0.33
CA GLU A 59 14.74 -1.88 0.77
C GLU A 59 14.61 -2.71 2.05
N ILE A 60 13.40 -3.14 2.41
CA ILE A 60 13.15 -4.07 3.53
C ILE A 60 13.91 -5.38 3.31
N THR A 61 13.83 -5.93 2.10
CA THR A 61 14.56 -7.17 1.75
C THR A 61 16.07 -6.98 1.87
N HIS A 62 16.61 -5.84 1.42
CA HIS A 62 18.03 -5.52 1.60
C HIS A 62 18.42 -5.43 3.08
N LEU A 63 17.58 -4.85 3.95
CA LEU A 63 17.84 -4.83 5.40
C LEU A 63 17.91 -6.24 5.98
N TYR A 64 17.06 -7.17 5.52
CA TYR A 64 17.13 -8.58 5.93
C TYR A 64 18.43 -9.23 5.50
N ILE A 65 18.82 -9.03 4.25
CA ILE A 65 20.08 -9.55 3.71
C ILE A 65 21.26 -9.00 4.50
N PHE A 66 21.30 -7.69 4.76
CA PHE A 66 22.37 -7.07 5.54
C PHE A 66 22.43 -7.58 6.97
N PHE A 67 21.30 -7.86 7.62
CA PHE A 67 21.27 -8.50 8.94
C PHE A 67 22.02 -9.83 8.93
N PHE A 68 21.65 -10.74 8.03
CA PHE A 68 22.28 -12.06 7.95
C PHE A 68 23.73 -12.00 7.52
N LEU A 69 24.07 -11.16 6.54
CA LEU A 69 25.45 -10.98 6.09
C LEU A 69 26.33 -10.45 7.21
N PHE A 70 25.88 -9.41 7.92
CA PHE A 70 26.63 -8.83 9.03
C PHE A 70 26.92 -9.87 10.11
N HIS A 71 25.92 -10.62 10.55
CA HIS A 71 26.10 -11.63 11.58
C HIS A 71 26.96 -12.80 11.12
N SER A 72 26.78 -13.25 9.87
CA SER A 72 27.59 -14.35 9.30
C SER A 72 29.06 -13.97 9.20
N ILE A 73 29.37 -12.79 8.66
CA ILE A 73 30.74 -12.28 8.54
C ILE A 73 31.35 -12.09 9.93
N SER A 74 30.58 -11.50 10.87
CA SER A 74 31.05 -11.27 12.24
C SER A 74 31.42 -12.58 12.95
N LEU A 75 30.56 -13.61 12.86
CA LEU A 75 30.83 -14.93 13.44
C LEU A 75 32.01 -15.62 12.76
N LEU A 76 32.12 -15.53 11.42
CA LEU A 76 33.24 -16.11 10.68
C LEU A 76 34.58 -15.47 11.07
N LEU A 77 34.62 -14.14 11.20
CA LEU A 77 35.81 -13.41 11.64
C LEU A 77 36.17 -13.74 13.08
N LEU A 78 35.18 -13.80 13.98
CA LEU A 78 35.38 -14.19 15.38
C LEU A 78 35.93 -15.60 15.50
N PHE A 79 35.37 -16.56 14.76
CA PHE A 79 35.84 -17.95 14.77
C PHE A 79 37.27 -18.07 14.26
N ASN A 80 37.59 -17.42 13.13
CA ASN A 80 38.95 -17.41 12.59
C ASN A 80 39.95 -16.76 13.55
N SER A 81 39.58 -15.66 14.21
CA SER A 81 40.43 -15.01 15.21
C SER A 81 40.65 -15.90 16.44
N SER A 82 39.58 -16.49 16.98
CA SER A 82 39.66 -17.36 18.16
C SER A 82 40.53 -18.58 17.92
N SER A 83 40.49 -19.15 16.71
CA SER A 83 41.32 -20.32 16.34
C SER A 83 42.83 -20.05 16.28
N ARG A 84 43.26 -18.78 16.24
CA ARG A 84 44.67 -18.38 16.05
C ARG A 84 45.35 -17.91 17.34
N ASP A 85 44.59 -17.43 18.32
CA ASP A 85 45.12 -16.87 19.56
C ASP A 85 45.16 -17.91 20.70
N PRO A 86 46.20 -17.92 21.56
CA PRO A 86 46.21 -18.76 22.75
C PRO A 86 45.08 -18.37 23.71
N PRO A 87 44.48 -19.33 24.47
CA PRO A 87 43.23 -19.16 25.22
C PRO A 87 43.30 -18.18 26.43
N THR A 88 44.41 -17.47 26.61
CA THR A 88 44.63 -16.58 27.74
C THR A 88 44.01 -15.20 27.50
N GLY A 89 42.74 -15.00 27.89
CA GLY A 89 42.15 -13.68 28.10
C GLY A 89 41.05 -13.21 27.12
N SER A 90 40.73 -13.98 26.08
CA SER A 90 39.72 -13.60 25.07
C SER A 90 38.30 -13.40 25.64
N CYS A 91 37.94 -14.15 26.69
CA CYS A 91 36.60 -14.07 27.29
C CYS A 91 36.32 -12.72 27.98
N HIS A 92 37.34 -12.07 28.58
CA HIS A 92 37.19 -10.75 29.22
C HIS A 92 36.84 -9.65 28.20
N ARG A 93 37.27 -9.80 26.95
CA ARG A 93 37.04 -8.82 25.88
C ARG A 93 35.80 -9.12 25.03
N SER A 94 35.04 -10.16 25.38
CA SER A 94 33.85 -10.61 24.64
C SER A 94 32.71 -9.58 24.60
N TRP A 95 32.73 -8.59 25.50
CA TRP A 95 31.77 -7.49 25.51
C TRP A 95 31.85 -6.60 24.27
N ILE A 96 33.03 -6.43 23.66
CA ILE A 96 33.22 -5.56 22.48
C ILE A 96 32.43 -6.10 21.28
N PRO A 97 32.66 -7.35 20.80
CA PRO A 97 31.88 -7.90 19.70
C PRO A 97 30.40 -8.09 20.07
N SER A 98 30.10 -8.39 21.33
CA SER A 98 28.70 -8.49 21.79
C SER A 98 27.96 -7.15 21.69
N LEU A 99 28.57 -6.06 22.14
CA LEU A 99 27.96 -4.73 22.10
C LEU A 99 27.82 -4.23 20.67
N CYS A 100 28.85 -4.44 19.83
CA CYS A 100 28.78 -4.10 18.40
C CYS A 100 27.65 -4.86 17.71
N SER A 101 27.58 -6.18 17.92
CA SER A 101 26.50 -7.02 17.39
C SER A 101 25.13 -6.53 17.84
N LEU A 102 24.96 -6.24 19.14
CA LEU A 102 23.69 -5.77 19.71
C LEU A 102 23.24 -4.44 19.07
N LEU A 103 24.15 -3.46 18.97
CA LEU A 103 23.84 -2.15 18.40
C LEU A 103 23.49 -2.25 16.91
N CYS A 104 24.23 -3.04 16.14
CA CYS A 104 23.92 -3.29 14.73
C CYS A 104 22.57 -4.00 14.56
N SER A 105 22.29 -5.03 15.35
CA SER A 105 20.98 -5.72 15.34
C SER A 105 19.83 -4.76 15.66
N MET A 106 19.97 -3.97 16.73
CA MET A 106 18.99 -2.96 17.12
C MET A 106 18.73 -1.95 16.00
N GLY A 107 19.78 -1.44 15.36
CA GLY A 107 19.68 -0.52 14.25
C GLY A 107 18.92 -1.11 13.05
N ILE A 108 19.25 -2.34 12.65
CA ILE A 108 18.60 -3.00 11.50
C ILE A 108 17.15 -3.37 11.81
N ILE A 109 16.86 -3.85 13.03
CA ILE A 109 15.50 -4.15 13.48
C ILE A 109 14.65 -2.88 13.47
N TRP A 110 15.18 -1.78 13.99
CA TRP A 110 14.48 -0.50 14.02
C TRP A 110 14.21 0.03 12.60
N ALA A 111 15.23 0.01 11.73
CA ALA A 111 15.09 0.42 10.33
C ALA A 111 14.06 -0.43 9.58
N THR A 112 14.06 -1.75 9.82
CA THR A 112 13.07 -2.69 9.29
C THR A 112 11.67 -2.30 9.73
N ARG A 113 11.46 -2.11 11.04
CA ARG A 113 10.15 -1.74 11.60
C ARG A 113 9.64 -0.44 11.02
N TYR A 114 10.52 0.57 10.95
CA TYR A 114 10.20 1.84 10.32
C TYR A 114 9.75 1.67 8.86
N LYS A 115 10.51 0.93 8.04
CA LYS A 115 10.15 0.71 6.63
C LYS A 115 8.86 -0.08 6.46
N MET A 116 8.58 -1.08 7.31
CA MET A 116 7.32 -1.84 7.30
C MET A 116 6.11 -0.98 7.69
N ASP A 117 6.29 0.01 8.57
CA ASP A 117 5.25 0.99 8.89
C ASP A 117 4.99 1.96 7.73
N VAL A 118 6.06 2.42 7.08
CA VAL A 118 5.97 3.25 5.85
C VAL A 118 5.25 2.49 4.74
N GLU A 119 5.61 1.23 4.49
CA GLU A 119 4.92 0.36 3.54
C GLU A 119 3.43 0.30 3.85
N GLY A 120 3.06 0.00 5.10
CA GLY A 120 1.66 -0.07 5.49
C GLY A 120 0.90 1.25 5.40
N HIS A 121 1.58 2.38 5.58
CA HIS A 121 0.98 3.69 5.36
C HIS A 121 0.73 3.92 3.86
N LEU A 122 1.69 3.61 3.00
CA LEU A 122 1.55 3.70 1.55
C LEU A 122 0.45 2.78 1.02
N GLU A 123 0.35 1.54 1.51
CA GLU A 123 -0.72 0.61 1.18
C GLU A 123 -2.10 1.19 1.51
N LYS A 124 -2.25 1.81 2.69
CA LYS A 124 -3.51 2.48 3.08
C LYS A 124 -3.83 3.69 2.20
N LEU A 125 -2.82 4.44 1.73
CA LEU A 125 -3.05 5.55 0.79
C LEU A 125 -3.44 5.03 -0.59
N LEU A 126 -2.80 3.96 -1.05
CA LEU A 126 -3.12 3.28 -2.30
C LEU A 126 -4.55 2.73 -2.29
N GLU A 127 -4.96 2.06 -1.21
CA GLU A 127 -6.33 1.55 -1.04
C GLU A 127 -7.35 2.70 -1.20
N ARG A 128 -7.12 3.83 -0.54
CA ARG A 128 -8.01 5.01 -0.63
C ARG A 128 -8.08 5.57 -2.04
N GLU A 129 -6.95 5.71 -2.73
CA GLU A 129 -6.95 6.21 -4.11
C GLU A 129 -7.61 5.25 -5.09
N LYS A 130 -7.41 3.93 -4.92
CA LYS A 130 -8.12 2.92 -5.72
C LYS A 130 -9.62 2.95 -5.49
N GLU A 131 -10.06 3.16 -4.24
CA GLU A 131 -11.46 3.34 -3.92
C GLU A 131 -12.04 4.61 -4.56
N ASP A 132 -11.33 5.73 -4.51
CA ASP A 132 -11.74 6.98 -5.14
C ASP A 132 -11.83 6.86 -6.67
N GLY A 133 -10.85 6.19 -7.31
CA GLY A 133 -10.91 5.87 -8.73
C GLY A 133 -12.10 4.97 -9.08
N LYS A 134 -12.41 3.97 -8.26
CA LYS A 134 -13.57 3.11 -8.44
C LYS A 134 -14.89 3.86 -8.31
N LEU A 135 -14.99 4.81 -7.38
CA LEU A 135 -16.17 5.66 -7.24
C LEU A 135 -16.33 6.58 -8.45
N LEU A 136 -15.24 7.20 -8.91
CA LEU A 136 -15.26 8.04 -10.10
C LEU A 136 -15.69 7.26 -11.35
N GLY A 137 -15.13 6.06 -11.56
CA GLY A 137 -15.53 5.19 -12.68
C GLY A 137 -17.02 4.84 -12.64
N LYS A 138 -17.58 4.57 -11.46
CA LYS A 138 -19.03 4.37 -11.31
C LYS A 138 -19.84 5.62 -11.65
N CYS A 139 -19.39 6.80 -11.22
CA CYS A 139 -20.05 8.06 -11.58
C CYS A 139 -20.02 8.30 -13.09
N VAL A 140 -18.89 8.00 -13.75
CA VAL A 140 -18.75 8.12 -15.21
C VAL A 140 -19.71 7.18 -15.94
N GLU A 141 -19.82 5.92 -15.50
CA GLU A 141 -20.75 4.95 -16.10
C GLU A 141 -22.22 5.33 -15.87
N GLU A 142 -22.58 5.79 -14.67
CA GLU A 142 -23.93 6.28 -14.38
C GLU A 142 -24.27 7.55 -15.18
N LEU A 143 -23.32 8.47 -15.35
CA LEU A 143 -23.48 9.64 -16.21
C LEU A 143 -23.70 9.24 -17.68
N LYS A 144 -22.93 8.28 -18.20
CA LYS A 144 -23.11 7.76 -19.57
C LYS A 144 -24.46 7.07 -19.75
N LYS A 145 -24.98 6.41 -18.72
CA LYS A 145 -26.24 5.68 -18.74
C LYS A 145 -27.47 6.59 -18.62
N LYS A 146 -27.44 7.55 -17.69
CA LYS A 146 -28.57 8.45 -17.36
C LYS A 146 -28.60 9.73 -18.18
N GLY A 147 -27.45 10.17 -18.71
CA GLY A 147 -27.36 11.36 -19.54
C GLY A 147 -27.85 12.62 -18.85
N VAL A 148 -29.02 13.13 -19.25
CA VAL A 148 -29.62 14.37 -18.76
C VAL A 148 -30.28 14.20 -17.39
N GLU A 149 -30.69 12.98 -17.02
CA GLU A 149 -31.33 12.69 -15.73
C GLU A 149 -30.32 12.56 -14.57
N PHE A 150 -29.03 12.70 -14.85
CA PHE A 150 -27.98 12.55 -13.85
C PHE A 150 -27.94 13.78 -12.91
N ASP A 151 -28.39 13.58 -11.66
CA ASP A 151 -28.26 14.59 -10.60
C ASP A 151 -26.93 14.42 -9.86
N LEU A 152 -26.01 15.33 -10.14
CA LEU A 152 -24.65 15.33 -9.59
C LEU A 152 -24.63 15.37 -8.07
N LEU A 153 -25.49 16.17 -7.46
CA LEU A 153 -25.50 16.35 -6.00
C LEU A 153 -26.05 15.11 -5.31
N LYS A 154 -27.12 14.52 -5.84
CA LYS A 154 -27.76 13.36 -5.24
C LYS A 154 -26.90 12.10 -5.35
N GLU A 155 -26.31 11.84 -6.52
CA GLU A 155 -25.58 10.59 -6.77
C GLU A 155 -24.17 10.59 -6.16
N VAL A 156 -23.44 11.71 -6.28
CA VAL A 156 -22.11 11.83 -5.66
C VAL A 156 -22.20 11.82 -4.14
N ASP A 157 -23.22 12.46 -3.56
CA ASP A 157 -23.40 12.51 -2.11
C ASP A 157 -23.88 11.16 -1.54
N ALA A 158 -24.71 10.40 -2.27
CA ALA A 158 -25.05 9.03 -1.90
C ALA A 158 -23.82 8.11 -1.87
N LEU A 159 -22.96 8.20 -2.89
CA LEU A 159 -21.70 7.44 -2.95
C LEU A 159 -20.71 7.87 -1.87
N ARG A 160 -20.62 9.17 -1.56
CA ARG A 160 -19.77 9.69 -0.49
C ARG A 160 -20.25 9.24 0.90
N ARG A 161 -21.56 9.23 1.16
CA ARG A 161 -22.13 8.66 2.39
C ARG A 161 -21.84 7.15 2.51
N ALA A 162 -21.98 6.40 1.42
CA ALA A 162 -21.66 4.98 1.41
C ALA A 162 -20.17 4.71 1.71
N LYS A 163 -19.26 5.59 1.26
CA LYS A 163 -17.83 5.55 1.61
C LYS A 163 -17.60 5.79 3.11
N SER A 164 -18.25 6.82 3.67
CA SER A 164 -18.13 7.16 5.11
C SER A 164 -18.47 5.99 6.03
N MET A 165 -19.57 5.27 5.76
CA MET A 165 -19.97 4.15 6.62
C MET A 165 -19.03 2.93 6.53
N ARG A 166 -18.34 2.73 5.40
CA ARG A 166 -17.36 1.63 5.27
C ARG A 166 -16.07 1.87 6.06
N MET A 167 -15.68 3.13 6.25
CA MET A 167 -14.46 3.46 6.99
C MET A 167 -14.57 3.15 8.49
N GLU A 168 -15.76 3.22 9.08
CA GLU A 168 -15.96 2.94 10.52
C GLU A 168 -15.87 1.45 10.88
N ALA A 169 -16.04 0.54 9.91
CA ALA A 169 -16.13 -0.90 10.16
C ALA A 169 -14.77 -1.63 10.27
N LYS A 170 -13.62 -0.99 9.99
CA LYS A 170 -12.31 -1.66 9.98
C LYS A 170 -11.70 -1.68 11.40
N ALA A 171 -12.25 -2.54 12.27
CA ALA A 171 -11.88 -2.64 13.68
C ALA A 171 -10.82 -3.72 14.02
N VAL A 172 -9.98 -3.33 15.00
CA VAL A 172 -9.06 -4.07 15.89
C VAL A 172 -7.83 -4.79 15.29
N ARG A 173 -6.66 -4.29 15.70
CA ARG A 173 -5.32 -4.80 15.41
C ARG A 173 -5.07 -6.12 16.16
N LYS A 174 -5.36 -7.24 15.50
CA LYS A 174 -4.71 -8.53 15.81
C LYS A 174 -3.22 -8.43 15.49
N TRP A 175 -2.43 -9.27 16.16
CA TRP A 175 -0.99 -9.39 15.95
C TRP A 175 -0.68 -9.44 14.45
N SER A 176 0.14 -8.49 14.01
CA SER A 176 0.45 -8.35 12.60
C SER A 176 1.58 -9.31 12.24
N ALA A 177 1.63 -9.80 10.99
CA ALA A 177 2.79 -10.52 10.47
C ALA A 177 4.10 -9.74 10.71
N ARG A 178 4.00 -8.40 10.78
CA ARG A 178 5.11 -7.48 11.10
C ARG A 178 5.70 -7.68 12.49
N ASP A 179 4.88 -8.07 13.45
CA ASP A 179 5.32 -8.32 14.83
C ASP A 179 6.18 -9.59 14.89
N PHE A 180 5.74 -10.65 14.21
CA PHE A 180 6.47 -11.92 14.10
C PHE A 180 7.85 -11.77 13.45
N VAL A 181 7.96 -11.01 12.35
CA VAL A 181 9.24 -10.81 11.64
C VAL A 181 10.31 -10.23 12.56
N THR A 182 9.95 -9.27 13.41
CA THR A 182 10.92 -8.65 14.31
C THR A 182 11.18 -9.46 15.56
N LEU A 183 10.20 -10.22 16.06
CA LEU A 183 10.48 -11.22 17.09
C LEU A 183 11.48 -12.25 16.59
N PHE A 184 11.38 -12.66 15.33
CA PHE A 184 12.35 -13.55 14.69
C PHE A 184 13.75 -12.91 14.64
N PHE A 185 13.90 -11.68 14.15
CA PHE A 185 15.21 -11.01 14.14
C PHE A 185 15.79 -10.80 15.54
N PHE A 186 14.94 -10.47 16.52
CA PHE A 186 15.35 -10.36 17.91
C PHE A 186 15.87 -11.70 18.45
N ALA A 187 15.15 -12.80 18.22
CA ALA A 187 15.56 -14.13 18.62
C ALA A 187 16.90 -14.55 17.99
N VAL A 188 17.08 -14.31 16.68
CA VAL A 188 18.35 -14.58 16.00
C VAL A 188 19.49 -13.73 16.57
N SER A 189 19.22 -12.47 16.89
CA SER A 189 20.22 -11.59 17.53
C SER A 189 20.67 -12.15 18.89
N CYS A 190 19.73 -12.61 19.73
CA CYS A 190 20.04 -13.27 21.00
C CYS A 190 20.88 -14.54 20.81
N LEU A 191 20.54 -15.35 19.80
CA LEU A 191 21.30 -16.56 19.47
C LEU A 191 22.73 -16.23 19.05
N VAL A 192 22.94 -15.21 18.20
CA VAL A 192 24.28 -14.76 17.78
C VAL A 192 25.11 -14.27 18.96
N LEU A 193 24.50 -13.57 19.93
CA LEU A 193 25.19 -13.15 21.16
C LEU A 193 25.64 -14.37 21.99
N GLY A 194 24.78 -15.39 22.11
CA GLY A 194 25.13 -16.66 22.76
C GLY A 194 26.30 -17.35 22.06
N LEU A 195 26.25 -17.48 20.73
CA LEU A 195 27.32 -18.07 19.93
C LEU A 195 28.64 -17.31 20.05
N THR A 196 28.58 -15.97 20.07
CA THR A 196 29.76 -15.12 20.27
C THR A 196 30.46 -15.43 21.59
N ARG A 197 29.71 -15.68 22.67
CA ARG A 197 30.27 -16.09 23.96
C ARG A 197 30.87 -17.49 23.90
N VAL A 198 30.17 -18.45 23.28
CA VAL A 198 30.68 -19.83 23.13
C VAL A 198 32.00 -19.84 22.35
N ILE A 199 32.11 -19.09 21.26
CA ILE A 199 33.33 -19.03 20.43
C ILE A 199 34.53 -18.40 21.16
N LEU A 200 34.30 -17.42 22.05
CA LEU A 200 35.36 -16.67 22.72
C LEU A 200 35.73 -17.20 24.13
N CYS A 201 34.84 -17.98 24.75
CA CYS A 201 35.00 -18.47 26.12
C CYS A 201 34.98 -20.00 26.24
N GLY A 202 34.66 -20.73 25.16
CA GLY A 202 34.78 -22.19 25.07
C GLY A 202 36.09 -22.59 24.42
#